data_AF-A0A0B7BP92-F1
#
_entry.id   AF-A0A0B7BP92-F1
#
_cell.length_a   1.000
_cell.length_b   1.000
_cell.length_c   1.000
_cell.angle_alpha   90.00
_cell.angle_beta   90.00
_cell.angle_gamma   90.00
#
_symmetry.space_group_name_H-M   'P 1'
#
loop_
_entity.id
_entity.type
_entity.pdbx_description
1 polymer ?
#
loop_
_entity_poly.entity_id
_entity_poly.type
_entity_poly.pdbx_seq_one_letter_code
_entity_poly.pdbx_strand_id
1 'polypeptide(L)' 'MLLSVPGKILSRIILERLKETTDAVLRDEQAGFRQNRSCTDQISTLRFIMEQSIE' A
#
# COMPACT_ATOMS: atom_id res chain seq x y z
N MET A 1 -6.33 15.87 -15.31
CA MET A 1 -5.80 15.52 -16.65
C MET A 1 -5.12 14.16 -16.55
N LEU A 2 -5.54 13.17 -17.35
CA LEU A 2 -4.95 11.82 -17.30
C LEU A 2 -3.65 11.78 -18.11
N LEU A 3 -2.70 10.95 -17.69
CA LEU A 3 -1.49 10.68 -18.47
C LEU A 3 -1.84 10.08 -19.84
N SER A 4 -1.03 10.41 -20.85
CA SER A 4 -1.07 9.75 -22.15
C SER A 4 -0.77 8.25 -22.00
N VAL A 5 -1.13 7.44 -23.01
CA VAL A 5 -0.85 6.00 -23.00
C VAL A 5 0.64 5.71 -22.74
N PRO A 6 1.61 6.34 -23.44
CA PRO A 6 3.03 6.16 -23.13
C PRO A 6 3.39 6.55 -21.69
N GLY A 7 2.80 7.63 -21.16
CA GLY A 7 3.02 8.06 -19.78
C GLY A 7 2.57 7.03 -18.75
N LYS A 8 1.39 6.43 -18.94
CA LYS A 8 0.90 5.35 -18.07
C LYS A 8 1.80 4.12 -18.10
N ILE A 9 2.29 3.76 -19.29
CA ILE A 9 3.23 2.63 -19.46
C ILE A 9 4.52 2.89 -18.68
N LEU A 10 5.12 4.08 -18.84
CA LEU A 10 6.32 4.45 -18.12
C LEU A 10 6.10 4.44 -16.59
N SER A 11 5.00 5.04 -16.11
CA SER A 11 4.65 5.02 -14.69
C SER A 11 4.47 3.60 -14.16
N ARG A 12 3.87 2.68 -14.94
CA ARG A 12 3.74 1.28 -14.54
C ARG A 12 5.10 0.58 -14.43
N ILE A 13 6.00 0.81 -15.40
CA ILE A 13 7.36 0.24 -15.37
C ILE A 13 8.10 0.71 -14.11
N ILE A 14 8.02 2.00 -13.78
CA ILE A 14 8.65 2.56 -12.58
C ILE A 14 8.04 1.94 -11.32
N LEU A 15 6.71 1.86 -11.25
CA LEU A 15 6.01 1.25 -10.11
C LEU A 15 6.44 -0.20 -9.87
N GLU A 16 6.49 -1.03 -10.91
CA GLU A 16 6.88 -2.45 -10.80
C GLU A 16 8.31 -2.61 -10.29
N ARG A 17 9.21 -1.69 -10.61
CA ARG A 17 10.60 -1.70 -10.10
C ARG A 17 10.71 -1.28 -8.65
N LEU A 18 9.85 -0.38 -8.20
CA LEU A 18 9.89 0.16 -6.84
C LEU A 18 9.10 -0.67 -5.83
N LYS A 19 8.10 -1.44 -6.28
CA LYS A 19 7.14 -2.11 -5.38
C LYS A 19 7.83 -3.03 -4.37
N GLU A 20 8.80 -3.86 -4.79
CA GLU A 20 9.40 -4.87 -3.91
C GLU A 20 10.26 -4.22 -2.82
N THR A 21 11.09 -3.25 -3.19
CA THR A 21 11.88 -2.47 -2.23
C THR A 21 10.98 -1.69 -1.29
N THR A 22 9.88 -1.12 -1.80
CA THR A 22 8.93 -0.37 -0.98
C THR A 22 8.22 -1.30 0.01
N ASP A 23 7.73 -2.45 -0.45
CA ASP A 23 7.05 -3.44 0.39
C ASP A 23 7.95 -4.00 1.49
N ALA A 24 9.27 -4.09 1.27
CA ALA A 24 10.23 -4.52 2.28
C ALA A 24 10.51 -3.45 3.37
N VAL A 25 10.24 -2.17 3.07
CA VAL A 25 10.50 -1.03 3.98
C VAL A 25 9.24 -0.57 4.71
N LEU A 26 8.06 -0.75 4.11
CA LEU A 26 6.79 -0.39 4.74
C LEU A 26 6.49 -1.28 5.94
N ARG A 27 5.81 -0.70 6.94
CA ARG A 27 5.36 -1.45 8.12
C ARG A 27 4.25 -2.43 7.74
N ASP A 28 4.17 -3.56 8.43
CA ASP A 28 3.18 -4.59 8.15
C ASP A 28 1.74 -4.13 8.37
N GLU A 29 1.54 -3.15 9.25
CA GLU A 29 0.23 -2.55 9.55
C GLU A 29 -0.28 -1.64 8.41
N GLN A 30 0.58 -1.27 7.46
CA GLN A 30 0.18 -0.48 6.30
C GLN A 30 -0.41 -1.39 5.22
N ALA A 31 -1.63 -1.07 4.79
CA ALA A 31 -2.38 -1.85 3.80
C ALA A 31 -2.57 -1.13 2.45
N GLY A 32 -2.53 0.20 2.42
CA GLY A 32 -2.81 0.98 1.22
C GLY A 32 -1.82 0.70 0.09
N PHE A 33 -2.35 0.45 -1.11
CA PHE A 33 -1.58 0.21 -2.35
C PHE A 33 -0.60 -0.96 -2.31
N ARG A 34 -0.72 -1.86 -1.32
CA ARG A 34 0.10 -3.06 -1.20
C ARG A 34 -0.61 -4.28 -1.75
N GLN A 35 0.15 -5.21 -2.29
CA GLN A 35 -0.40 -6.47 -2.78
C GLN A 35 -0.98 -7.28 -1.60
N ASN A 36 -2.12 -7.93 -1.82
CA ASN A 36 -2.81 -8.78 -0.83
C ASN A 36 -3.25 -8.05 0.45
N ARG A 37 -3.38 -6.73 0.42
CA ARG A 37 -3.91 -5.93 1.52
C ARG A 37 -5.10 -5.11 1.04
N SER A 38 -6.21 -5.20 1.77
CA SER A 38 -7.46 -4.51 1.48
C SER A 38 -7.73 -3.39 2.48
N CYS A 39 -8.70 -2.52 2.16
CA CYS A 39 -9.20 -1.52 3.10
C CYS A 39 -9.74 -2.17 4.39
N THR A 40 -10.38 -3.33 4.27
CA THR A 40 -10.89 -4.08 5.43
C THR A 40 -9.75 -4.55 6.35
N ASP A 41 -8.64 -5.01 5.79
CA ASP A 41 -7.45 -5.39 6.58
C ASP A 41 -6.89 -4.18 7.33
N GLN A 42 -6.91 -3.00 6.71
CA GLN A 42 -6.49 -1.76 7.35
C GLN A 42 -7.39 -1.39 8.53
N ILE A 43 -8.72 -1.48 8.37
CA ILE A 43 -9.68 -1.19 9.43
C ILE A 43 -9.51 -2.16 10.60
N SER A 44 -9.31 -3.45 10.32
CA SER A 44 -9.06 -4.46 11.36
C SER A 44 -7.77 -4.15 12.12
N THR A 45 -6.71 -3.78 11.41
CA THR A 45 -5.42 -3.41 12.02
C THR A 45 -5.54 -2.17 12.91
N LEU A 46 -6.24 -1.13 12.44
CA LEU A 46 -6.48 0.07 13.23
C LEU A 46 -7.31 -0.21 14.49
N ARG A 47 -8.35 -1.04 14.38
CA ARG A 47 -9.15 -1.47 15.52
C ARG A 47 -8.29 -2.19 16.56
N PHE A 48 -7.44 -3.12 16.13
CA PHE A 48 -6.52 -3.82 17.03
C PHE A 48 -5.57 -2.86 17.76
N ILE A 49 -4.95 -1.92 17.03
CA ILE A 49 -4.07 -0.90 17.64
C ILE A 49 -4.82 -0.04 18.66
N MET A 50 -6.05 0.38 18.34
CA MET A 50 -6.88 1.17 19.25
C MET A 50 -7.23 0.40 20.52
N GLU A 51 -7.64 -0.87 20.39
CA GLU A 51 -7.98 -1.74 21.52
C GLU A 51 -6.76 -1.94 22.44
N GLN A 52 -5.57 -2.18 21.88
CA GLN A 52 -4.32 -2.29 22.63
C GLN A 52 -3.81 -0.98 23.25
N SER A 53 -4.31 0.18 22.82
CA SER A 53 -3.92 1.48 23.37
C SER A 53 -4.76 1.92 24.57
N ILE A 54 -5.90 1.26 24.79
CA ILE A 54 -6.85 1.56 25.88
C ILE A 54 -6.60 0.64 27.09
N GLU A 55 -5.96 -0.51 26.87
CA GLU A 55 -5.38 -1.37 27.91
C GLU A 55 -4.17 -0.69 28.56
#